data_AF-Q28RX0-F1
#
_entry.id   AF-Q28RX0-F1
#
_cell.length_a   1.000
_cell.length_b   1.000
_cell.length_c   1.000
_cell.angle_alpha   90.00
_cell.angle_beta   90.00
_cell.angle_gamma   90.00
#
_symmetry.space_group_name_H-M   'P 1'
#
loop_
_entity.id
_entity.type
_entity.pdbx_description
1 polymer ?
#
loop_
_entity_poly.entity_id
_entity_poly.type
_entity_poly.pdbx_seq_one_letter_code
_entity_poly.pdbx_strand_id
1 'polypeptide(L)'
;MSFEEALALQPTWVQIWLNVLLFGAFILPLSFLIWRQSRLAGAVTVVTSVVAGLAITWMYAQMGYVKLLGLPHVVLWTPLALFLWRQIRRVDMPVWPRRLMSVSLVIIGISLAFDYVDVARWVLGERAAMAGTLPTD
;
A
#
# COMPACT_ATOMS: atom_id res chain seq x y z
N MET A 1 -17.97 -11.47 -8.76
CA MET A 1 -16.57 -11.73 -8.40
C MET A 1 -16.23 -10.90 -7.17
N SER A 2 -15.83 -11.55 -6.08
CA SER A 2 -15.33 -10.87 -4.87
C SER A 2 -13.98 -10.20 -5.13
N PHE A 3 -13.54 -9.31 -4.25
CA PHE A 3 -12.22 -8.69 -4.35
C PHE A 3 -11.10 -9.74 -4.27
N GLU A 4 -11.26 -10.74 -3.40
CA GLU A 4 -10.30 -11.84 -3.24
C GLU A 4 -10.19 -12.70 -4.51
N GLU A 5 -11.32 -13.00 -5.16
CA GLU A 5 -11.34 -13.72 -6.43
C GLU A 5 -10.64 -12.91 -7.54
N ALA A 6 -10.87 -11.59 -7.60
CA ALA A 6 -10.22 -10.73 -8.58
C ALA A 6 -8.69 -10.65 -8.36
N LEU A 7 -8.24 -10.65 -7.11
CA LEU A 7 -6.82 -10.72 -6.77
C LEU A 7 -6.20 -12.08 -7.13
N ALA A 8 -6.94 -13.17 -6.95
CA ALA A 8 -6.47 -14.52 -7.28
C ALA A 8 -6.23 -14.74 -8.78
N LEU A 9 -6.91 -13.97 -9.63
CA LEU A 9 -6.70 -13.98 -11.08
C LEU A 9 -5.48 -13.18 -11.54
N GLN A 10 -4.83 -12.43 -10.64
CA GLN A 10 -3.63 -11.67 -10.99
C GLN A 10 -2.43 -12.59 -11.22
N PRO A 11 -1.46 -12.18 -12.06
CA PRO A 11 -0.22 -12.93 -12.24
C PRO A 11 0.47 -13.25 -10.90
N THR A 12 1.10 -14.41 -10.81
CA THR A 12 1.73 -14.90 -9.55
C THR A 12 2.69 -13.89 -8.93
N TRP A 13 3.43 -13.13 -9.74
CA TRP A 13 4.35 -12.10 -9.23
C TRP A 13 3.62 -10.96 -8.49
N VAL A 14 2.40 -10.60 -8.91
CA VAL A 14 1.55 -9.60 -8.23
C VAL A 14 1.09 -10.17 -6.90
N GLN A 15 0.65 -11.43 -6.86
CA GLN A 15 0.21 -12.07 -5.62
C GLN A 15 1.35 -12.15 -4.59
N ILE A 16 2.57 -12.50 -5.04
CA ILE A 16 3.76 -12.47 -4.19
C ILE A 16 4.03 -11.04 -3.70
N TRP A 17 3.93 -10.04 -4.58
CA TRP A 17 4.12 -8.64 -4.21
C TRP A 17 3.10 -8.17 -3.18
N LEU A 18 1.82 -8.55 -3.30
CA LEU A 18 0.78 -8.22 -2.33
C LEU A 18 1.07 -8.81 -0.95
N ASN A 19 1.66 -10.00 -0.87
CA ASN A 19 2.12 -10.57 0.41
C ASN A 19 3.29 -9.78 1.01
N VAL A 20 4.25 -9.36 0.18
CA VAL A 20 5.34 -8.46 0.60
C VAL A 20 4.78 -7.12 1.09
N LEU A 21 3.77 -6.59 0.40
CA LEU A 21 3.09 -5.36 0.77
C LEU A 21 2.35 -5.49 2.10
N LEU A 22 1.58 -6.57 2.27
CA LEU A 22 0.89 -6.88 3.54
C LEU A 22 1.90 -6.91 4.69
N PHE A 23 3.01 -7.62 4.50
CA PHE A 23 4.06 -7.66 5.50
C PHE A 23 4.64 -6.27 5.76
N GLY A 24 5.08 -5.55 4.73
CA GLY A 24 5.80 -4.29 4.86
C GLY A 24 4.96 -3.10 5.36
N ALA A 25 3.68 -3.05 4.99
CA ALA A 25 2.79 -1.93 5.28
C ALA A 25 1.84 -2.18 6.48
N PHE A 26 1.64 -3.43 6.90
CA PHE A 26 0.73 -3.78 8.00
C PHE A 26 1.42 -4.51 9.15
N ILE A 27 2.18 -5.57 8.87
CA ILE A 27 2.77 -6.41 9.92
C ILE A 27 4.05 -5.79 10.49
N LEU A 28 5.00 -5.43 9.63
CA LEU A 28 6.29 -4.86 10.02
C LEU A 28 6.13 -3.59 10.89
N PRO A 29 5.20 -2.66 10.60
CA PRO A 29 4.98 -1.49 11.43
C PRO A 29 4.48 -1.78 12.86
N LEU A 30 3.92 -2.96 13.13
CA LEU A 30 3.59 -3.38 14.51
C LEU A 30 4.84 -3.48 15.37
N SER A 31 5.99 -3.85 14.78
CA SER A 31 7.26 -3.86 15.51
C SER A 31 7.66 -2.47 16.01
N PHE A 32 7.24 -1.39 15.33
CA PHE A 32 7.60 -0.03 15.73
C PHE A 32 6.97 0.36 17.07
N LEU A 33 5.91 -0.35 17.48
CA LEU A 33 5.20 -0.14 18.75
C LEU A 33 6.04 -0.57 19.97
N ILE A 34 7.06 -1.40 19.77
CA ILE A 34 7.95 -1.87 20.83
C ILE A 34 8.71 -0.68 21.45
N TRP A 35 9.27 0.19 20.61
CA TRP A 35 10.09 1.33 21.06
C TRP A 35 9.28 2.61 21.24
N ARG A 36 9.46 3.27 22.39
CA ARG A 36 8.74 4.52 22.73
C ARG A 36 8.90 5.60 21.65
N GLN A 37 10.07 5.71 21.05
CA GLN A 37 10.43 6.72 20.05
C GLN A 37 9.69 6.54 18.71
N SER A 38 9.33 5.29 18.35
CA SER A 38 8.69 4.94 17.09
C SER A 38 7.21 4.52 17.22
N ARG A 39 6.66 4.44 18.44
CA ARG A 39 5.25 4.04 18.67
C ARG A 39 4.24 4.82 17.83
N LEU A 40 4.37 6.14 17.81
CA LEU A 40 3.49 6.98 16.99
C LEU A 40 3.64 6.65 15.51
N ALA A 41 4.87 6.42 15.04
CA ALA A 41 5.11 6.04 13.66
C ALA A 41 4.48 4.69 13.31
N GLY A 42 4.58 3.69 14.20
CA GLY A 42 3.90 2.41 14.07
C GLY A 42 2.38 2.56 13.99
N ALA A 43 1.78 3.25 14.96
CA ALA A 43 0.34 3.43 15.03
C ALA A 43 -0.20 4.16 13.79
N VAL A 44 0.44 5.27 13.40
CA VAL A 44 0.05 6.03 12.20
C VAL A 44 0.17 5.16 10.94
N THR A 45 1.25 4.38 10.81
CA THR A 45 1.44 3.50 9.64
C THR A 45 0.34 2.45 9.56
N VAL A 46 0.09 1.70 10.65
CA VAL A 46 -0.93 0.65 10.67
C VAL A 46 -2.32 1.22 10.41
N VAL A 47 -2.70 2.29 11.11
CA VAL A 47 -4.03 2.90 10.94
C VAL A 47 -4.20 3.41 9.50
N THR A 48 -3.20 4.10 8.96
CA THR A 48 -3.27 4.62 7.58
C THR A 48 -3.35 3.48 6.56
N SER A 49 -2.58 2.41 6.74
CA SER A 49 -2.65 1.22 5.87
C SER A 49 -4.00 0.52 5.94
N VAL A 50 -4.58 0.37 7.13
CA VAL A 50 -5.93 -0.20 7.30
C VAL A 50 -6.98 0.67 6.63
N VAL A 51 -6.95 1.99 6.86
CA VAL A 51 -7.89 2.92 6.22
C VAL A 51 -7.75 2.88 4.69
N ALA A 52 -6.53 2.80 4.16
CA ALA A 52 -6.29 2.67 2.72
C ALA A 52 -6.88 1.36 2.17
N GLY A 53 -6.62 0.22 2.83
CA GLY A 53 -7.18 -1.07 2.42
C GLY A 53 -8.72 -1.07 2.42
N LEU A 54 -9.34 -0.50 3.47
CA LEU A 54 -10.79 -0.37 3.55
C LEU A 54 -11.36 0.52 2.43
N ALA A 55 -10.69 1.62 2.12
CA ALA A 55 -11.08 2.53 1.04
C ALA A 55 -10.98 1.84 -0.34
N ILE A 56 -9.97 1.01 -0.57
CA ILE A 56 -9.84 0.21 -1.80
C ILE A 56 -10.97 -0.80 -1.92
N THR A 57 -11.25 -1.56 -0.87
CA THR A 57 -12.36 -2.54 -0.86
C THR A 57 -13.70 -1.85 -1.12
N TRP A 58 -13.92 -0.68 -0.51
CA TRP A 58 -15.10 0.12 -0.76
C TRP A 58 -15.18 0.61 -2.22
N MET A 59 -14.10 1.17 -2.76
CA MET A 59 -14.05 1.60 -4.17
C MET A 59 -14.24 0.44 -5.15
N TYR A 60 -13.69 -0.74 -4.85
CA TYR A 60 -13.90 -1.95 -5.64
C TYR A 60 -15.38 -2.32 -5.69
N ALA A 61 -16.09 -2.24 -4.57
CA ALA A 61 -17.52 -2.50 -4.52
C ALA A 61 -18.35 -1.53 -5.38
N GLN A 62 -17.85 -0.31 -5.62
CA GLN A 62 -18.55 0.70 -6.44
C GLN A 62 -18.18 0.63 -7.93
N MET A 63 -16.93 0.31 -8.26
CA MET A 63 -16.39 0.48 -9.62
C MET A 63 -15.81 -0.79 -10.24
N GLY A 64 -15.71 -1.89 -9.48
CA GLY A 64 -15.01 -3.10 -9.90
C GLY A 64 -13.49 -2.92 -9.96
N TYR A 65 -12.81 -3.87 -10.61
CA TYR A 65 -11.34 -3.94 -10.67
C TYR A 65 -10.73 -3.02 -11.73
N VAL A 66 -10.80 -1.71 -11.50
CA VAL A 66 -10.26 -0.68 -12.41
C VAL A 66 -8.94 -0.10 -11.89
N LYS A 67 -8.11 0.43 -12.80
CA LYS A 67 -6.81 1.05 -12.46
C LYS A 67 -6.90 2.17 -11.41
N LEU A 68 -8.06 2.84 -11.30
CA LEU A 68 -8.27 3.87 -10.27
C LEU A 68 -8.23 3.34 -8.82
N LEU A 69 -8.30 2.02 -8.62
CA LEU A 69 -8.21 1.44 -7.27
C LEU A 69 -6.90 1.74 -6.53
N GLY A 70 -5.84 2.16 -7.22
CA GLY A 70 -4.61 2.67 -6.57
C GLY A 70 -4.78 4.05 -5.90
N LEU A 71 -5.86 4.78 -6.16
CA LEU A 71 -6.04 6.15 -5.69
C LEU A 71 -6.03 6.29 -4.15
N PRO A 72 -6.69 5.43 -3.35
CA PRO A 72 -6.60 5.52 -1.89
C PRO A 72 -5.16 5.40 -1.38
N HIS A 73 -4.34 4.53 -1.95
CA HIS A 73 -2.92 4.46 -1.61
C HIS A 73 -2.22 5.75 -1.98
N VAL A 74 -2.41 6.29 -3.20
CA VAL A 74 -1.79 7.57 -3.58
C VAL A 74 -2.11 8.67 -2.56
N VAL A 75 -3.38 8.81 -2.18
CA VAL A 75 -3.83 9.88 -1.28
C VAL A 75 -3.33 9.68 0.15
N LEU A 76 -3.34 8.45 0.67
CA LEU A 76 -3.05 8.16 2.08
C LEU A 76 -1.58 7.80 2.33
N TRP A 77 -0.95 7.05 1.43
CA TRP A 77 0.42 6.60 1.59
C TRP A 77 1.46 7.63 1.18
N THR A 78 1.14 8.59 0.30
CA THR A 78 2.08 9.68 -0.01
C THR A 78 2.43 10.53 1.22
N PRO A 79 1.46 11.07 1.98
CA PRO A 79 1.79 11.80 3.21
C PRO A 79 2.41 10.88 4.27
N LEU A 80 2.01 9.60 4.34
CA LEU A 80 2.62 8.61 5.23
C LEU A 80 4.10 8.37 4.90
N ALA A 81 4.46 8.22 3.64
CA ALA A 81 5.83 8.02 3.19
C ALA A 81 6.71 9.22 3.55
N LEU A 82 6.20 10.44 3.33
CA LEU A 82 6.87 11.67 3.74
C LEU A 82 6.99 11.79 5.28
N PHE A 83 6.01 11.31 6.02
CA PHE A 83 6.06 11.26 7.48
C PHE A 83 7.10 10.25 7.97
N LEU A 84 7.11 9.02 7.45
CA LEU A 84 8.09 7.98 7.77
C LEU A 84 9.51 8.45 7.45
N TRP A 85 9.72 9.08 6.30
CA TRP A 85 10.99 9.68 5.92
C TRP A 85 11.49 10.68 6.98
N ARG A 86 10.60 11.57 7.46
CA ARG A 86 10.94 12.51 8.53
C ARG A 86 11.26 11.80 9.85
N GLN A 87 10.51 10.75 10.20
CA GLN A 87 10.75 9.97 11.42
C GLN A 87 12.10 9.23 11.37
N ILE A 88 12.46 8.63 10.23
CA ILE A 88 13.75 7.94 10.02
C ILE A 88 14.94 8.88 10.29
N ARG A 89 14.81 10.15 9.88
CA ARG A 89 15.84 11.19 10.01
C ARG A 89 15.94 11.82 11.41
N ARG A 90 15.05 11.47 12.33
CA ARG A 90 15.16 11.95 13.71
C ARG A 90 16.44 11.44 14.37
N VAL A 91 17.14 12.34 15.06
CA VAL A 91 18.41 12.07 15.73
C VAL A 91 18.22 11.05 16.87
N ASP A 92 17.10 11.15 17.57
CA ASP A 92 16.75 10.28 18.71
C ASP A 92 16.17 8.92 18.30
N MET A 93 16.05 8.63 16.99
CA MET A 93 15.50 7.37 16.51
C MET A 93 16.50 6.22 16.69
N PRO A 94 16.16 5.14 17.42
CA PRO A 94 17.06 4.01 17.58
C PRO A 94 17.32 3.28 16.25
N VAL A 95 18.48 2.62 16.15
CA VAL A 95 18.97 2.02 14.89
C VAL A 95 18.00 0.98 14.31
N TRP A 96 17.43 0.12 15.16
CA TRP A 96 16.51 -0.93 14.70
C TRP A 96 15.17 -0.39 14.17
N PRO A 97 14.39 0.43 14.93
CA PRO A 97 13.24 1.13 14.40
C PRO A 97 13.51 1.86 13.08
N ARG A 98 14.65 2.56 13.00
CA ARG A 98 15.06 3.26 11.78
C ARG A 98 15.18 2.32 10.59
N ARG A 99 15.87 1.18 10.74
CA ARG A 99 16.03 0.18 9.68
C ARG A 99 14.70 -0.43 9.25
N LEU A 100 13.87 -0.83 10.20
CA LEU A 100 12.57 -1.45 9.91
C LEU A 100 11.62 -0.46 9.23
N MET A 101 11.60 0.80 9.68
CA MET A 101 10.86 1.88 9.03
C MET A 101 11.36 2.15 7.61
N SER A 102 12.68 2.11 7.37
CA SER A 102 13.23 2.25 6.02
C SER A 102 12.76 1.14 5.09
N VAL A 103 12.69 -0.11 5.58
CA VAL A 103 12.16 -1.23 4.79
C VAL A 103 10.69 -1.01 4.45
N SER A 104 9.85 -0.64 5.44
CA SER A 104 8.44 -0.29 5.17
C SER A 104 8.31 0.86 4.18
N LEU A 105 9.14 1.90 4.30
CA LEU A 105 9.13 3.04 3.38
C LEU A 105 9.48 2.63 1.94
N VAL A 106 10.44 1.74 1.74
CA VAL A 106 10.81 1.22 0.41
C VAL A 106 9.66 0.42 -0.18
N ILE A 107 9.05 -0.48 0.60
CA ILE A 107 7.92 -1.30 0.13
C ILE A 107 6.72 -0.43 -0.25
N ILE A 108 6.34 0.52 0.62
CA ILE A 108 5.28 1.51 0.35
C ILE A 108 5.63 2.35 -0.88
N GLY A 109 6.89 2.77 -1.02
CA GLY A 109 7.36 3.57 -2.15
C GLY A 109 7.25 2.85 -3.49
N ILE A 110 7.60 1.55 -3.53
CA ILE A 110 7.46 0.73 -4.74
C ILE A 110 5.98 0.57 -5.09
N SER A 111 5.11 0.26 -4.12
CA SER A 111 3.67 0.15 -4.38
C SER A 111 3.07 1.47 -4.85
N LEU A 112 3.44 2.60 -4.22
CA LEU A 112 3.01 3.93 -4.67
C LEU A 112 3.40 4.20 -6.11
N ALA A 113 4.59 3.76 -6.56
CA ALA A 113 4.97 3.92 -7.96
C ALA A 113 4.03 3.19 -8.91
N PHE A 114 3.60 1.96 -8.57
CA PHE A 114 2.57 1.25 -9.33
C PHE A 114 1.22 1.98 -9.27
N ASP A 115 0.78 2.41 -8.09
CA ASP A 115 -0.49 3.11 -7.91
C ASP A 115 -0.53 4.43 -8.72
N TYR A 116 0.57 5.18 -8.75
CA TYR A 116 0.67 6.40 -9.56
C TYR A 116 0.56 6.11 -11.06
N VAL A 117 1.22 5.07 -11.55
CA VAL A 117 1.13 4.66 -12.96
C VAL A 117 -0.29 4.27 -13.32
N ASP A 118 -0.96 3.49 -12.47
CA ASP A 118 -2.32 3.04 -12.71
C ASP A 118 -3.34 4.19 -12.66
N VAL A 119 -3.24 5.08 -11.68
CA VAL A 119 -4.08 6.29 -11.60
C VAL A 119 -3.83 7.19 -12.81
N ALA A 120 -2.57 7.41 -13.21
CA ALA A 120 -2.25 8.22 -14.38
C ALA A 120 -2.85 7.62 -15.67
N ARG A 121 -2.66 6.31 -15.91
CA ARG A 121 -3.26 5.61 -17.06
C ARG A 121 -4.78 5.70 -17.05
N TRP A 122 -5.39 5.51 -15.88
CA TRP A 122 -6.83 5.65 -15.74
C TRP A 122 -7.28 7.04 -16.16
N VAL A 123 -6.69 8.09 -15.58
CA VAL A 123 -7.00 9.51 -15.89
C VAL A 123 -6.78 9.83 -17.38
N LEU A 124 -5.77 9.24 -18.01
CA LEU A 124 -5.48 9.38 -19.45
C LEU A 124 -6.47 8.63 -20.36
N GLY A 125 -7.47 7.95 -19.80
CA GLY A 125 -8.58 7.35 -20.54
C GLY A 125 -8.60 5.82 -20.56
N GLU A 126 -7.61 5.15 -19.97
CA GLU A 126 -7.64 3.68 -19.83
C GLU A 126 -8.60 3.24 -18.72
N ARG A 127 -9.90 3.32 -19.01
CA ARG A 127 -10.99 2.96 -18.09
C ARG A 127 -11.27 1.45 -18.04
N ALA A 128 -10.63 0.67 -18.90
CA ALA A 128 -10.78 -0.79 -18.92
C ALA A 128 -10.39 -1.40 -17.57
N ALA A 129 -11.04 -2.51 -17.23
CA ALA A 129 -10.66 -3.33 -16.09
C ALA A 129 -9.17 -3.74 -16.19
N MET A 130 -8.50 -3.94 -15.07
CA MET A 130 -7.10 -4.37 -15.10
C MET A 130 -6.99 -5.74 -15.79
N ALA A 131 -5.87 -5.97 -16.49
CA ALA A 131 -5.64 -7.22 -17.20
C ALA A 131 -5.73 -8.44 -16.24
N GLY A 132 -6.32 -9.53 -16.72
CA GLY A 132 -6.52 -10.76 -15.94
C GLY A 132 -7.89 -10.92 -15.29
N THR A 133 -8.81 -9.95 -15.42
CA THR A 133 -10.16 -10.05 -14.82
C THR A 133 -11.28 -10.48 -15.78
N LEU A 134 -10.96 -10.77 -17.04
CA LEU A 134 -11.90 -11.36 -17.99
C LEU A 134 -11.75 -12.88 -17.96
N PRO A 135 -12.85 -13.65 -18.00
CA PRO A 135 -12.78 -15.08 -18.28
C PRO A 135 -11.97 -15.28 -19.56
N THR A 136 -11.02 -16.20 -19.55
CA THR A 136 -10.50 -16.76 -20.79
C THR A 136 -11.57 -17.71 -21.31
N ASP A 137 -12.24 -17.31 -22.38
CA ASP A 137 -13.18 -18.16 -23.13
C ASP A 137 -12.54 -19.49 -23.55
#